data_AF-A0A7S2LXB8-F1
#
_entry.id   AF-A0A7S2LXB8-F1
#
_cell.length_a   1.000
_cell.length_b   1.000
_cell.length_c   1.000
_cell.angle_alpha   90.00
_cell.angle_beta   90.00
_cell.angle_gamma   90.00
#
_symmetry.space_group_name_H-M   'P 1'
#
loop_
_entity.id
_entity.type
_entity.pdbx_description
1 polymer ?
#
loop_
_entity_poly.entity_id
_entity_poly.type
_entity_poly.pdbx_seq_one_letter_code
_entity_poly.pdbx_strand_id
1 'polypeptide(L)'
;RLLCTLAETFTAVFIGFVVVRLQLLVPDRGDMRGVGFFVGKVAFPLLFFKTVVTAKLGDVDAGTLMACALGKAAVMAATWTLAFVSYRPSRPRGERFTTASVFSFFAIATNDFAMGLPVIRALYETEGGASMDIYIAGNALVMSIAFVPLATVLCAVGQRLQ
;
A
#
# COMPACT_ATOMS: atom_id res chain seq x y z
N ARG A 1 -6.76 -4.81 22.66
CA ARG A 1 -5.47 -4.32 22.11
C ARG A 1 -5.63 -3.92 20.65
N LEU A 2 -6.01 -4.84 19.75
CA LEU A 2 -6.29 -4.54 18.34
C LEU A 2 -7.16 -3.28 18.11
N LEU A 3 -8.35 -3.21 18.71
CA LEU A 3 -9.25 -2.05 18.54
C LEU A 3 -8.63 -0.73 19.01
N CYS A 4 -7.82 -0.75 20.06
CA CYS A 4 -7.11 0.43 20.55
C CYS A 4 -6.06 0.89 19.55
N THR A 5 -5.25 -0.04 19.03
CA THR A 5 -4.23 0.27 18.01
C THR A 5 -4.86 0.74 16.70
N LEU A 6 -6.00 0.16 16.32
CA LEU A 6 -6.75 0.57 15.14
C LEU A 6 -7.34 1.98 15.33
N ALA A 7 -7.97 2.24 16.50
CA ALA A 7 -8.49 3.56 16.83
C ALA A 7 -7.36 4.60 16.86
N GLU A 8 -6.21 4.29 17.43
CA GLU A 8 -5.03 5.18 17.47
C GLU A 8 -4.52 5.52 16.07
N THR A 9 -4.31 4.51 15.23
CA THR A 9 -3.82 4.70 13.85
C THR A 9 -4.80 5.50 13.00
N PHE A 10 -6.10 5.19 13.04
CA PHE A 10 -7.11 5.96 12.30
C PHE A 10 -7.34 7.35 12.88
N THR A 11 -7.26 7.53 14.20
CA THR A 11 -7.38 8.86 14.82
C THR A 11 -6.22 9.76 14.40
N ALA A 12 -4.99 9.24 14.33
CA ALA A 12 -3.85 9.99 13.84
C ALA A 12 -4.04 10.46 12.39
N VAL A 13 -4.53 9.58 11.51
CA VAL A 13 -4.86 9.93 10.11
C VAL A 13 -5.98 10.98 10.05
N PHE A 14 -7.01 10.83 10.88
CA PHE A 14 -8.14 11.75 10.95
C PHE A 14 -7.72 13.15 11.41
N ILE A 15 -6.88 13.24 12.45
CA ILE A 15 -6.33 14.52 12.92
C ILE A 15 -5.53 15.20 11.80
N GLY A 16 -4.67 14.45 11.09
CA GLY A 16 -3.93 14.99 9.94
C GLY A 16 -4.85 15.56 8.86
N PHE A 17 -5.94 14.87 8.55
CA PHE A 17 -6.96 15.37 7.61
C PHE A 17 -7.64 16.64 8.12
N VAL A 18 -8.08 16.67 9.38
CA VAL A 18 -8.75 17.86 9.97
C VAL A 18 -7.83 19.08 9.96
N VAL A 19 -6.56 18.92 10.32
CA VAL A 19 -5.55 20.00 10.33
C VAL A 19 -5.38 20.62 8.93
N VAL A 20 -5.34 19.80 7.88
CA VAL A 20 -5.27 20.29 6.49
C VAL A 20 -6.58 20.96 6.07
N ARG A 21 -7.73 20.38 6.44
CA ARG A 21 -9.05 20.93 6.07
C ARG A 21 -9.36 22.26 6.76
N LEU A 22 -8.88 22.46 7.98
CA LEU A 22 -8.97 23.73 8.71
C LEU A 22 -7.92 24.76 8.27
N GLN A 23 -7.09 24.45 7.26
CA GLN A 23 -6.01 25.30 6.77
C GLN A 23 -5.00 25.73 7.85
N LEU A 24 -4.88 24.94 8.93
CA LEU A 24 -3.84 25.14 9.95
C LEU A 24 -2.45 24.79 9.40
N LEU A 25 -2.39 23.85 8.45
CA LEU A 25 -1.24 23.59 7.60
C LEU A 25 -1.67 23.77 6.14
N VAL A 26 -1.01 24.67 5.42
CA VAL A 26 -1.37 24.97 4.03
C VAL A 26 -0.35 24.29 3.10
N PRO A 27 -0.72 23.19 2.41
CA PRO A 27 0.20 22.49 1.51
C PRO A 27 0.83 23.41 0.45
N ASP A 28 0.03 24.34 -0.09
CA ASP A 28 0.47 25.27 -1.14
C ASP A 28 1.50 26.31 -0.68
N ARG A 29 1.59 26.56 0.64
CA ARG A 29 2.59 27.46 1.24
C ARG A 29 3.91 26.74 1.57
N GLY A 30 3.96 25.42 1.35
CA GLY A 30 5.16 24.62 1.58
C GLY A 30 5.31 24.09 3.00
N ASP A 31 4.35 24.32 3.90
CA ASP A 31 4.38 23.85 5.29
C ASP A 31 4.55 22.33 5.39
N MET A 32 3.99 21.58 4.43
CA MET A 32 4.10 20.12 4.37
C MET A 32 5.33 19.61 3.59
N ARG A 33 6.13 20.50 2.97
CA ARG A 33 7.28 20.08 2.14
C ARG A 33 8.35 19.39 2.98
N GLY A 34 8.65 19.92 4.16
CA GLY A 34 9.62 19.33 5.09
C GLY A 34 9.15 17.96 5.62
N VAL A 35 7.88 17.86 6.00
CA VAL A 35 7.28 16.60 6.48
C VAL A 35 7.25 15.56 5.35
N GLY A 36 6.81 15.93 4.15
CA GLY A 36 6.79 15.02 3.00
C GLY A 36 8.19 14.53 2.60
N PHE A 37 9.20 15.40 2.68
CA PHE A 37 10.59 15.01 2.45
C PHE A 37 11.07 14.03 3.53
N PHE A 38 10.90 14.36 4.80
CA PHE A 38 11.33 13.49 5.90
C PHE A 38 10.62 12.14 5.85
N VAL A 39 9.30 12.11 5.76
CA VAL A 39 8.51 10.87 5.74
C VAL A 39 8.83 10.05 4.50
N GLY A 40 8.76 10.66 3.30
CA GLY A 40 8.89 9.94 2.04
C GLY A 40 10.32 9.54 1.67
N LYS A 41 11.32 10.39 1.98
CA LYS A 41 12.72 10.18 1.56
C LYS A 41 13.63 9.64 2.66
N VAL A 42 13.26 9.79 3.94
CA VAL A 42 14.10 9.38 5.07
C VAL A 42 13.44 8.28 5.88
N ALA A 43 12.30 8.57 6.51
CA ALA A 43 11.66 7.65 7.45
C ALA A 43 11.15 6.37 6.76
N PHE A 44 10.50 6.48 5.60
CA PHE A 44 9.94 5.32 4.91
C PHE A 44 11.01 4.35 4.38
N PRO A 45 12.09 4.81 3.71
CA PRO A 45 13.20 3.93 3.34
C PRO A 45 13.90 3.30 4.55
N LEU A 46 14.08 4.04 5.65
CA LEU A 46 14.66 3.49 6.88
C LEU A 46 13.76 2.42 7.51
N LEU A 47 12.45 2.64 7.54
CA LEU A 47 11.48 1.68 8.06
C LEU A 47 11.46 0.41 7.20
N PHE A 48 11.49 0.58 5.87
CA PHE A 48 11.59 -0.53 4.93
C PHE A 48 12.87 -1.34 5.19
N PHE A 49 14.03 -0.68 5.22
CA PHE A 49 15.31 -1.34 5.46
C PHE A 49 15.35 -2.04 6.82
N LYS A 50 14.88 -1.38 7.88
CA LYS A 50 14.76 -1.98 9.21
C LYS A 50 13.93 -3.26 9.15
N THR A 51 12.75 -3.19 8.53
CA THR A 51 11.81 -4.32 8.44
C THR A 51 12.39 -5.48 7.63
N VAL A 52 13.14 -5.21 6.55
CA VAL A 52 13.81 -6.22 5.74
C VAL A 52 15.05 -6.83 6.43
N VAL A 53 15.85 -6.03 7.13
CA VAL A 53 17.05 -6.53 7.84
C VAL A 53 16.69 -7.32 9.09
N THR A 54 15.64 -6.93 9.81
CA THR A 54 15.12 -7.72 10.93
C THR A 54 14.39 -8.96 10.46
N ALA A 55 13.98 -9.00 9.19
CA ALA A 55 13.32 -10.15 8.61
C ALA A 55 14.32 -11.27 8.34
N LYS A 56 14.27 -12.33 9.15
CA LYS A 56 14.93 -13.61 8.82
C LYS A 56 14.19 -14.28 7.67
N LEU A 57 14.42 -13.79 6.45
CA LEU A 57 13.74 -14.26 5.23
C LEU A 57 13.92 -15.77 4.96
N GLY A 58 14.96 -16.40 5.53
CA GLY A 58 15.18 -17.84 5.46
C GLY A 58 14.17 -18.68 6.24
N ASP A 59 13.42 -18.10 7.16
CA ASP A 59 12.42 -18.77 8.01
C ASP A 59 10.98 -18.56 7.50
N VAL A 60 10.83 -17.94 6.33
CA VAL A 60 9.52 -17.63 5.74
C VAL A 60 9.04 -18.79 4.90
N ASP A 61 7.81 -19.23 5.16
CA ASP A 61 7.13 -20.14 4.25
C ASP A 61 6.80 -19.41 2.93
N ALA A 62 7.54 -19.75 1.88
CA ALA A 62 7.32 -19.20 0.55
C ALA A 62 5.92 -19.54 -0.01
N GLY A 63 5.31 -20.65 0.44
CA GLY A 63 3.95 -21.02 0.08
C GLY A 63 2.92 -19.96 0.50
N THR A 64 3.02 -19.48 1.73
CA THR A 64 2.17 -18.43 2.28
C THR A 64 2.33 -17.12 1.50
N LEU A 65 3.56 -16.71 1.17
CA LEU A 65 3.79 -15.50 0.36
C LEU A 65 3.21 -15.64 -1.05
N MET A 66 3.40 -16.79 -1.69
CA MET A 66 2.86 -17.05 -3.03
C MET A 66 1.34 -17.10 -3.04
N ALA A 67 0.71 -17.68 -2.02
CA ALA A 67 -0.74 -17.67 -1.87
C ALA A 67 -1.30 -16.25 -1.76
N CYS A 68 -0.68 -15.39 -0.94
CA CYS A 68 -1.04 -13.97 -0.83
C CYS A 68 -0.86 -13.23 -2.15
N ALA A 69 0.27 -13.46 -2.84
CA ALA A 69 0.56 -12.85 -4.14
C ALA A 69 -0.47 -13.28 -5.20
N LEU A 70 -0.83 -14.55 -5.26
CA LEU A 70 -1.83 -15.07 -6.20
C LEU A 70 -3.21 -14.49 -5.92
N GLY A 71 -3.59 -14.37 -4.64
CA GLY A 71 -4.84 -13.71 -4.24
C GLY A 71 -4.87 -12.25 -4.71
N LYS A 72 -3.78 -11.50 -4.51
CA LYS A 72 -3.64 -10.13 -5.04
C LYS A 72 -3.74 -10.09 -6.56
N ALA A 73 -3.08 -10.99 -7.27
CA ALA A 73 -3.15 -11.05 -8.74
C ALA A 73 -4.58 -11.31 -9.23
N ALA A 74 -5.31 -12.22 -8.58
CA ALA A 74 -6.71 -12.51 -8.90
C ALA A 74 -7.62 -11.29 -8.66
N VAL A 75 -7.49 -10.64 -7.50
CA VAL A 75 -8.24 -9.41 -7.19
C VAL A 75 -7.91 -8.30 -8.18
N MET A 76 -6.63 -8.10 -8.51
CA MET A 76 -6.21 -7.10 -9.49
C MET A 76 -6.84 -7.36 -10.86
N ALA A 77 -6.78 -8.59 -11.37
CA ALA A 77 -7.36 -8.96 -12.66
C ALA A 77 -8.89 -8.81 -12.68
N ALA A 78 -9.58 -9.25 -11.62
CA ALA A 78 -11.02 -9.12 -11.50
C ALA A 78 -11.45 -7.64 -11.44
N THR A 79 -10.78 -6.84 -10.61
CA THR A 79 -11.11 -5.41 -10.47
C THR A 79 -10.79 -4.65 -11.74
N TRP A 80 -9.70 -4.99 -12.43
CA TRP A 80 -9.32 -4.39 -13.70
C TRP A 80 -10.36 -4.65 -14.80
N THR A 81 -10.77 -5.91 -14.97
CA THR A 81 -11.77 -6.28 -15.99
C THR A 81 -13.12 -5.62 -15.69
N LEU A 82 -13.56 -5.62 -14.43
CA LEU A 82 -14.80 -4.97 -14.02
C LEU A 82 -14.74 -3.44 -14.25
N ALA A 83 -13.66 -2.80 -13.84
CA ALA A 83 -13.49 -1.36 -14.04
C ALA A 83 -13.44 -1.00 -15.54
N PHE A 84 -12.74 -1.79 -16.36
CA PHE A 84 -12.65 -1.53 -17.79
C PHE A 84 -14.00 -1.65 -18.50
N VAL A 85 -14.82 -2.65 -18.14
CA VAL A 85 -16.11 -2.92 -18.78
C VAL A 85 -17.21 -1.99 -18.25
N SER A 86 -17.32 -1.81 -16.93
CA SER A 86 -18.46 -1.16 -16.30
C SER A 86 -18.26 0.34 -16.07
N TYR A 87 -17.04 0.82 -15.86
CA TYR A 87 -16.82 2.22 -15.50
C TYR A 87 -16.79 3.12 -16.75
N ARG A 88 -17.87 3.89 -16.95
CA ARG A 88 -18.03 4.91 -18.00
C ARG A 88 -17.63 4.37 -19.40
N PRO A 89 -18.38 3.39 -19.96
CA PRO A 89 -18.00 2.69 -21.19
C PRO A 89 -17.90 3.59 -22.42
N SER A 90 -18.56 4.76 -22.41
CA SER A 90 -18.53 5.75 -23.49
C SER A 90 -17.20 6.50 -23.63
N ARG A 91 -16.26 6.34 -22.69
CA ARG A 91 -14.93 6.97 -22.76
C ARG A 91 -13.99 6.30 -23.77
N PRO A 92 -12.96 7.03 -24.26
CA PRO A 92 -11.92 6.45 -25.10
C PRO A 92 -11.24 5.25 -24.44
N ARG A 93 -10.78 4.29 -25.25
CA ARG A 93 -10.14 3.06 -24.77
C ARG A 93 -8.91 3.34 -23.89
N GLY A 94 -8.08 4.32 -24.26
CA GLY A 94 -6.91 4.71 -23.46
C GLY A 94 -7.25 5.23 -22.06
N GLU A 95 -8.27 6.09 -21.94
CA GLU A 95 -8.74 6.57 -20.64
C GLU A 95 -9.32 5.44 -19.77
N ARG A 96 -10.10 4.54 -20.38
CA ARG A 96 -10.66 3.37 -19.68
C ARG A 96 -9.57 2.44 -19.19
N PHE A 97 -8.55 2.20 -20.00
CA PHE A 97 -7.41 1.37 -19.64
C PHE A 97 -6.63 1.97 -18.47
N THR A 98 -6.35 3.27 -18.51
CA THR A 98 -5.65 3.99 -17.43
C THR A 98 -6.48 3.96 -16.14
N THR A 99 -7.78 4.25 -16.22
CA THR A 99 -8.67 4.26 -15.05
C THR A 99 -8.81 2.87 -14.42
N ALA A 100 -8.96 1.83 -15.24
CA ALA A 100 -9.04 0.44 -14.77
C ALA A 100 -7.73 0.01 -14.08
N SER A 101 -6.58 0.42 -14.62
CA SER A 101 -5.27 0.16 -14.04
C SER A 101 -5.14 0.81 -12.66
N VAL A 102 -5.52 2.07 -12.52
CA VAL A 102 -5.51 2.79 -11.24
C VAL A 102 -6.44 2.12 -10.22
N PHE A 103 -7.67 1.79 -10.60
CA PHE A 103 -8.63 1.12 -9.69
C PHE A 103 -8.14 -0.26 -9.25
N SER A 104 -7.61 -1.06 -10.19
CA SER A 104 -7.06 -2.37 -9.86
C SER A 104 -5.87 -2.30 -8.92
N PHE A 105 -5.00 -1.29 -9.08
CA PHE A 105 -3.87 -1.06 -8.19
C PHE A 105 -4.34 -0.68 -6.79
N PHE A 106 -5.28 0.26 -6.66
CA PHE A 106 -5.83 0.64 -5.35
C PHE A 106 -6.56 -0.51 -4.64
N ALA A 107 -7.14 -1.45 -5.38
CA ALA A 107 -7.79 -2.63 -4.79
C ALA A 107 -6.79 -3.61 -4.12
N ILE A 108 -5.53 -3.61 -4.56
CA ILE A 108 -4.48 -4.48 -4.00
C ILE A 108 -3.40 -3.73 -3.22
N ALA A 109 -3.42 -2.40 -3.25
CA ALA A 109 -2.50 -1.54 -2.52
C ALA A 109 -2.77 -1.65 -1.02
N THR A 110 -2.00 -2.49 -0.35
CA THR A 110 -2.08 -2.72 1.09
C THR A 110 -1.21 -1.72 1.83
N ASN A 111 -1.74 -1.12 2.91
CA ASN A 111 -1.00 -0.21 3.78
C ASN A 111 -0.16 -1.01 4.80
N ASP A 112 0.74 -1.85 4.28
CA ASP A 112 1.48 -2.87 5.03
C ASP A 112 2.33 -2.26 6.16
N PHE A 113 3.04 -1.16 5.89
CA PHE A 113 3.88 -0.51 6.89
C PHE A 113 3.12 0.39 7.87
N ALA A 114 2.17 1.18 7.37
CA ALA A 114 1.47 2.17 8.19
C ALA A 114 0.39 1.55 9.08
N MET A 115 -0.34 0.55 8.57
CA MET A 115 -1.41 -0.13 9.32
C MET A 115 -1.07 -1.58 9.64
N GLY A 116 -0.44 -2.31 8.71
CA GLY A 116 -0.15 -3.73 8.89
C GLY A 116 0.77 -4.00 10.09
N LEU A 117 1.87 -3.25 10.23
CA LEU A 117 2.81 -3.41 11.35
C LEU A 117 2.16 -3.17 12.73
N PRO A 118 1.47 -2.04 12.98
CA PRO A 118 0.76 -1.85 14.25
C PRO A 118 -0.26 -2.96 14.54
N VAL A 119 -1.02 -3.40 13.52
CA VAL A 119 -2.04 -4.43 13.67
C VAL A 119 -1.43 -5.79 14.03
N ILE A 120 -0.38 -6.21 13.33
CA ILE A 120 0.28 -7.48 13.61
C ILE A 120 0.93 -7.46 14.99
N ARG A 121 1.59 -6.37 15.36
CA ARG A 121 2.16 -6.23 16.70
C ARG A 121 1.08 -6.33 17.77
N ALA A 122 -0.04 -5.63 17.60
CA ALA A 122 -1.15 -5.69 18.56
C ALA A 122 -1.82 -7.08 18.70
N LEU A 123 -1.73 -7.93 17.67
CA LEU A 123 -2.32 -9.28 17.64
C LEU A 123 -1.34 -10.37 18.06
N TYR A 124 -0.08 -10.26 17.67
CA TYR A 124 0.91 -11.34 17.75
C TYR A 124 2.10 -11.01 18.67
N GLU A 125 2.23 -9.79 19.21
CA GLU A 125 3.18 -9.53 20.32
C GLU A 125 2.71 -10.25 21.59
N THR A 126 3.21 -11.47 21.75
CA THR A 126 3.39 -12.14 23.03
C THR A 126 4.89 -12.30 23.24
N GLU A 127 5.36 -12.09 24.48
CA GLU A 127 6.78 -12.19 24.84
C GLU A 127 7.37 -13.52 24.32
N GLY A 128 8.17 -13.45 23.24
CA GLY A 128 8.87 -14.61 22.65
C GLY A 128 8.22 -15.26 21.42
N GLY A 129 7.10 -14.75 20.88
CA GLY A 129 6.45 -15.31 19.69
C GLY A 129 7.15 -14.97 18.36
N ALA A 130 7.11 -15.91 17.40
CA ALA A 130 7.69 -15.75 16.06
C ALA A 130 7.24 -14.46 15.37
N SER A 131 8.19 -13.71 14.83
CA SER A 131 7.97 -12.35 14.30
C SER A 131 7.14 -12.38 13.02
N MET A 132 5.82 -12.30 13.13
CA MET A 132 4.90 -12.23 11.98
C MET A 132 5.14 -10.96 11.11
N ASP A 133 5.88 -9.97 11.64
CA ASP A 133 6.47 -8.83 10.91
C ASP A 133 7.20 -9.27 9.62
N ILE A 134 7.79 -10.46 9.60
CA ILE A 134 8.52 -11.01 8.45
C ILE A 134 7.58 -11.25 7.26
N TYR A 135 6.35 -11.71 7.49
CA TYR A 135 5.37 -11.95 6.43
C TYR A 135 4.84 -10.63 5.84
N ILE A 136 4.70 -9.57 6.65
CA ILE A 136 4.40 -8.22 6.15
C ILE A 136 5.55 -7.73 5.26
N ALA A 137 6.79 -7.88 5.73
CA ALA A 137 7.98 -7.49 4.97
C ALA A 137 8.02 -8.19 3.60
N GLY A 138 7.83 -9.52 3.59
CA GLY A 138 7.81 -10.33 2.38
C GLY A 138 6.68 -9.92 1.42
N ASN A 139 5.46 -9.74 1.92
CA ASN A 139 4.33 -9.32 1.10
C ASN A 139 4.51 -7.89 0.52
N ALA A 140 5.09 -6.98 1.30
CA ALA A 140 5.41 -5.62 0.85
C ALA A 140 6.52 -5.62 -0.22
N LEU A 141 7.51 -6.51 -0.10
CA LEU A 141 8.55 -6.73 -1.10
C LEU A 141 7.95 -7.22 -2.42
N VAL A 142 7.09 -8.25 -2.37
CA VAL A 142 6.41 -8.78 -3.56
C VAL A 142 5.56 -7.69 -4.22
N MET A 143 4.82 -6.89 -3.43
CA MET A 143 4.08 -5.74 -3.93
C MET A 143 4.98 -4.74 -4.67
N SER A 144 6.12 -4.38 -4.07
CA SER A 144 7.05 -3.38 -4.60
C SER A 144 7.77 -3.85 -5.87
N ILE A 145 8.12 -5.14 -5.94
CA ILE A 145 8.89 -5.70 -7.07
C ILE A 145 7.99 -6.10 -8.23
N ALA A 146 6.82 -6.70 -7.95
CA ALA A 146 5.96 -7.26 -9.00
C ALA A 146 4.80 -6.33 -9.38
N PHE A 147 3.99 -5.93 -8.40
CA PHE A 147 2.69 -5.29 -8.65
C PHE A 147 2.80 -3.80 -8.94
N VAL A 148 3.72 -3.09 -8.29
CA VAL A 148 3.94 -1.66 -8.56
C VAL A 148 4.43 -1.42 -10.00
N PRO A 149 5.50 -2.10 -10.49
CA PRO A 149 5.91 -1.95 -11.88
C PRO A 149 4.82 -2.36 -12.86
N LEU A 150 4.12 -3.48 -12.59
CA LEU A 150 3.00 -3.92 -13.43
C LEU A 150 1.93 -2.84 -13.57
N ALA A 151 1.51 -2.21 -12.46
CA ALA A 151 0.55 -1.12 -12.50
C ALA A 151 1.06 0.09 -13.29
N THR A 152 2.35 0.45 -13.17
CA THR A 152 2.93 1.54 -13.96
C THR A 152 2.97 1.23 -15.46
N VAL A 153 3.29 -0.02 -15.83
CA VAL A 153 3.27 -0.46 -17.23
C VAL A 153 1.86 -0.42 -17.80
N LEU A 154 0.87 -0.89 -17.04
CA LEU A 154 -0.53 -0.83 -17.46
C LEU A 154 -1.00 0.63 -17.65
N CYS A 155 -0.67 1.53 -16.72
CA CYS A 155 -0.96 2.94 -16.88
C CYS A 155 -0.27 3.55 -18.12
N ALA A 156 1.00 3.21 -18.38
CA ALA A 156 1.74 3.68 -19.55
C ALA A 156 1.13 3.18 -20.87
N VAL A 157 0.67 1.93 -20.93
CA VAL A 157 -0.08 1.39 -22.07
C VAL A 157 -1.36 2.17 -22.30
N GLY A 158 -2.11 2.49 -21.23
CA GLY A 158 -3.31 3.31 -21.32
C GLY A 158 -3.05 4.69 -21.92
N GLN A 159 -1.96 5.34 -21.54
CA GLN A 159 -1.56 6.65 -22.09
C GLN A 159 -1.15 6.58 -23.56
N ARG A 160 -0.55 5.48 -24.02
CA ARG A 160 -0.19 5.27 -25.44
C ARG A 160 -1.39 4.99 -26.34
N LEU A 161 -2.53 4.63 -25.76
CA LEU A 161 -3.78 4.33 -26.46
C LEU A 161 -4.75 5.52 -26.52
N GLN A 162 -4.36 6.68 -25.98
CA GLN A 162 -5.07 7.96 -26.10
C GLN A 162 -4.65 8.68 -27.39
#